data_AF-A0A849Y0U7-F1
#
_entry.id   AF-A0A849Y0U7-F1
#
_cell.length_a   1.000
_cell.length_b   1.000
_cell.length_c   1.000
_cell.angle_alpha   90.00
_cell.angle_beta   90.00
_cell.angle_gamma   90.00
#
_symmetry.space_group_name_H-M   'P 1'
#
loop_
_entity.id
_entity.type
_entity.pdbx_description
1 polymer ?
#
loop_
_entity_poly.entity_id
_entity_poly.type
_entity_poly.pdbx_seq_one_letter_code
_entity_poly.pdbx_strand_id
1 'polypeptide(L)'
;MDSAVLDAGIAAQQLQLVNAIVDEDRQYATRLTITRTDNENASESVISTVISWLMKKKVLSKEHCDSFRDGAYSTPDGWKGTTELEQGKTALASKRNSGVPGCVVWAMELDEQDHRLIYGRWHTRIGIIGNADSCIVNIQLSRYIVRGFIGEAAPPIPSTPRIVKMLFSDEANVVRVGSTFLNDKPIYLTSETLTSKFIPDLTDPDRTLSLILITTDEESKLPVRNLKNLTKQLFGMADIYVLDWHDRALMDTYREVFLKNTPAYDYGMECSSLKIYCKPVDLTVPTDNEMGMAYAKYLIDRYTRYGENRFINVLRQGICRASDRVAGDILSIADVRWLDGIDEAKRLSSRIKKLKQRVKGDSGGNETVDSLRDEISGLKKDIADWEEIASELETSNSEAAAKIDMLTRDAMRLENEKRAVERKLEMTELEQLNANALNGIRKALTVVPENLTQLLDLAKALYPDRIVILPDAYRSAKKFDGILTEEWEILVAVATTLWDLCFKETVNDRLGSEFKKRTGYELARGESGTTCAMPNLMKLRKRMYKGKEIDISPHIKGRNIKAAFRLHFYIDRDEEKIVIGHAGEHMDTAGTPRR
;
A
#
# COMPACT_ATOMS: atom_id res chain seq x y z
N MET A 1 -6.40 -18.82 47.55
CA MET A 1 -6.65 -17.98 46.36
C MET A 1 -6.33 -16.54 46.73
N ASP A 2 -5.33 -15.94 46.12
CA ASP A 2 -5.10 -14.49 46.19
C ASP A 2 -6.07 -13.79 45.23
N SER A 3 -6.82 -12.79 45.71
CA SER A 3 -7.82 -12.06 44.91
C SER A 3 -7.19 -11.37 43.68
N ALA A 4 -5.87 -11.16 43.70
CA ALA A 4 -5.09 -10.59 42.61
C ALA A 4 -5.05 -11.44 41.32
N VAL A 5 -5.39 -12.73 41.38
CA VAL A 5 -5.37 -13.63 40.21
C VAL A 5 -6.73 -13.64 39.48
N LEU A 6 -7.82 -13.57 40.24
CA LEU A 6 -9.18 -13.45 39.69
C LEU A 6 -9.35 -12.11 38.95
N ASP A 7 -8.81 -11.03 39.51
CA ASP A 7 -8.79 -9.70 38.88
C ASP A 7 -7.94 -9.69 37.59
N ALA A 8 -6.93 -10.56 37.47
CA ALA A 8 -6.09 -10.65 36.27
C ALA A 8 -6.79 -11.35 35.09
N GLY A 9 -7.69 -12.30 35.37
CA GLY A 9 -8.50 -13.00 34.37
C GLY A 9 -9.59 -12.08 33.79
N ILE A 10 -10.31 -11.37 34.66
CA ILE A 10 -11.32 -10.37 34.26
C ILE A 10 -10.68 -9.20 33.50
N ALA A 11 -9.49 -8.74 33.93
CA ALA A 11 -8.75 -7.70 33.21
C ALA A 11 -8.26 -8.15 31.83
N ALA A 12 -7.89 -9.43 31.64
CA ALA A 12 -7.51 -9.97 30.33
C ALA A 12 -8.74 -10.09 29.39
N GLN A 13 -9.90 -10.43 29.93
CA GLN A 13 -11.20 -10.46 29.23
C GLN A 13 -11.64 -9.07 28.78
N GLN A 14 -11.55 -8.07 29.66
CA GLN A 14 -11.79 -6.67 29.31
C GLN A 14 -10.80 -6.18 28.25
N LEU A 15 -9.57 -6.68 28.25
CA LEU A 15 -8.57 -6.30 27.27
C LEU A 15 -8.79 -6.83 25.87
N GLN A 16 -9.22 -8.08 25.73
CA GLN A 16 -9.61 -8.63 24.44
C GLN A 16 -10.86 -7.95 23.88
N LEU A 17 -11.85 -7.65 24.74
CA LEU A 17 -13.05 -6.90 24.34
C LEU A 17 -12.74 -5.44 24.00
N VAL A 18 -11.82 -4.78 24.72
CA VAL A 18 -11.37 -3.41 24.41
C VAL A 18 -10.52 -3.40 23.15
N ASN A 19 -9.65 -4.39 22.90
CA ASN A 19 -8.91 -4.51 21.64
C ASN A 19 -9.81 -4.80 20.43
N ALA A 20 -11.02 -5.33 20.64
CA ALA A 20 -12.06 -5.43 19.61
C ALA A 20 -12.87 -4.13 19.42
N ILE A 21 -12.79 -3.19 20.38
CA ILE A 21 -13.47 -1.88 20.34
C ILE A 21 -12.49 -0.74 19.96
N VAL A 22 -11.19 -0.95 20.15
CA VAL A 22 -10.10 -0.04 19.75
C VAL A 22 -9.61 -0.47 18.38
N ASP A 23 -9.79 0.41 17.39
CA ASP A 23 -9.37 0.26 16.00
C ASP A 23 -7.82 0.20 15.89
N GLU A 24 -7.21 -0.92 16.31
CA GLU A 24 -5.78 -1.17 16.18
C GLU A 24 -5.42 -1.44 14.71
N ASP A 25 -4.90 -0.41 14.04
CA ASP A 25 -4.42 -0.49 12.68
C ASP A 25 -3.01 -1.09 12.65
N ARG A 26 -2.89 -2.35 12.19
CA ARG A 26 -1.61 -3.08 12.08
C ARG A 26 -0.73 -2.44 11.00
N GLN A 27 0.40 -1.88 11.43
CA GLN A 27 1.35 -1.19 10.56
C GLN A 27 2.51 -2.07 10.12
N TYR A 28 2.87 -3.09 10.90
CA TYR A 28 3.97 -4.00 10.61
C TYR A 28 3.72 -5.33 11.29
N ALA A 29 4.02 -6.43 10.60
CA ALA A 29 4.05 -7.77 11.17
C ALA A 29 5.13 -8.58 10.46
N THR A 30 5.90 -9.37 11.20
CA THR A 30 6.83 -10.36 10.65
C THR A 30 7.01 -11.51 11.62
N ARG A 31 7.27 -12.69 11.05
CA ARG A 31 7.57 -13.94 11.76
C ARG A 31 8.94 -14.42 11.31
N LEU A 32 9.94 -14.24 12.16
CA LEU A 32 11.33 -14.59 11.86
C LEU A 32 11.67 -15.94 12.46
N THR A 33 12.39 -16.78 11.72
CA THR A 33 13.13 -17.92 12.27
C THR A 33 14.59 -17.51 12.37
N ILE A 34 15.18 -17.65 13.55
CA ILE A 34 16.57 -17.24 13.83
C ILE A 34 17.35 -18.43 14.39
N THR A 35 18.45 -18.77 13.72
CA THR A 35 19.49 -19.67 14.21
C THR A 35 20.82 -18.92 14.31
N ARG A 36 21.79 -19.43 15.07
CA ARG A 36 23.11 -18.80 15.23
C ARG A 36 24.25 -19.65 14.68
N THR A 37 25.28 -18.99 14.14
CA THR A 37 26.49 -19.66 13.61
C THR A 37 27.59 -19.85 14.66
N ASP A 38 27.56 -19.09 15.75
CA ASP A 38 28.57 -19.08 16.82
C ASP A 38 28.25 -20.02 17.98
N ASN A 39 27.20 -20.84 17.85
CA ASN A 39 26.68 -21.76 18.87
C ASN A 39 26.25 -21.09 20.19
N GLU A 40 26.07 -19.77 20.22
CA GLU A 40 25.40 -19.12 21.35
C GLU A 40 23.90 -19.45 21.35
N ASN A 41 23.27 -19.36 22.53
CA ASN A 41 21.84 -19.60 22.67
C ASN A 41 21.04 -18.56 21.86
N ALA A 42 20.38 -19.02 20.79
CA ALA A 42 19.62 -18.19 19.86
C ALA A 42 18.55 -17.35 20.59
N SER A 43 17.73 -17.99 21.43
CA SER A 43 16.65 -17.32 22.16
C SER A 43 17.18 -16.23 23.10
N GLU A 44 18.24 -16.50 23.86
CA GLU A 44 18.83 -15.54 24.79
C GLU A 44 19.54 -14.39 24.09
N SER A 45 20.17 -14.64 22.93
CA SER A 45 20.77 -13.59 22.10
C SER A 45 19.71 -12.63 21.55
N VAL A 46 18.58 -13.17 21.06
CA VAL A 46 17.45 -12.34 20.59
C VAL A 46 16.91 -11.48 21.72
N ILE A 47 16.67 -12.04 22.92
CA ILE A 47 16.22 -11.25 24.09
C ILE A 47 17.24 -10.15 24.44
N SER A 48 18.55 -10.45 24.37
CA SER A 48 19.61 -9.45 24.58
C SER A 48 19.55 -8.32 23.55
N THR A 49 19.26 -8.64 22.29
CA THR A 49 19.09 -7.66 21.22
C THR A 49 17.86 -6.77 21.46
N VAL A 50 16.76 -7.36 21.94
CA VAL A 50 15.55 -6.62 22.35
C VAL A 50 15.85 -5.66 23.51
N ILE A 51 16.56 -6.12 24.54
CA ILE A 51 16.99 -5.26 25.67
C ILE A 51 17.86 -4.11 25.17
N SER A 52 18.85 -4.39 24.31
CA SER A 52 19.72 -3.37 23.71
C SER A 52 18.91 -2.33 22.92
N TRP A 53 17.89 -2.76 22.19
CA TRP A 53 16.98 -1.88 21.45
C TRP A 53 16.17 -0.98 22.40
N LEU A 54 15.58 -1.53 23.46
CA LEU A 54 14.80 -0.79 24.46
C LEU A 54 15.67 0.23 25.22
N MET A 55 16.89 -0.16 25.60
CA MET A 55 17.89 0.73 26.21
C MET A 55 18.24 1.90 25.29
N LYS A 56 18.47 1.64 23.99
CA LYS A 56 18.71 2.70 22.98
C LYS A 56 17.49 3.62 22.80
N LYS A 57 16.28 3.11 22.98
CA LYS A 57 15.04 3.90 23.01
C LYS A 57 14.82 4.65 24.32
N LYS A 58 15.63 4.41 25.37
CA LYS A 58 15.49 4.97 26.71
C LYS A 58 14.15 4.63 27.39
N VAL A 59 13.59 3.47 27.07
CA VAL A 59 12.35 2.96 27.69
C VAL A 59 12.62 1.87 28.73
N LEU A 60 13.85 1.37 28.79
CA LEU A 60 14.34 0.43 29.80
C LEU A 60 15.66 0.98 30.36
N SER A 61 15.89 0.83 31.67
CA SER A 61 17.13 1.21 32.36
C SER A 61 17.98 -0.03 32.68
N LYS A 62 19.30 0.18 32.89
CA LYS A 62 20.26 -0.92 33.08
C LYS A 62 19.94 -1.81 34.28
N GLU A 63 19.41 -1.21 35.35
CA GLU A 63 19.03 -1.88 36.59
C GLU A 63 17.80 -2.79 36.47
N HIS A 64 17.03 -2.65 35.37
CA HIS A 64 15.82 -3.45 35.12
C HIS A 64 16.00 -4.49 34.01
N CYS A 65 17.21 -4.61 33.43
CA CYS A 65 17.48 -5.56 32.35
C CYS A 65 17.24 -7.02 32.76
N ASP A 66 17.63 -7.40 33.98
CA ASP A 66 17.53 -8.78 34.45
C ASP A 66 16.07 -9.14 34.74
N SER A 67 15.32 -8.30 35.47
CA SER A 67 13.89 -8.52 35.70
C SER A 67 13.08 -8.52 34.40
N PHE A 68 13.49 -7.72 33.41
CA PHE A 68 12.87 -7.72 32.08
C PHE A 68 13.17 -9.02 31.31
N ARG A 69 14.41 -9.51 31.36
CA ARG A 69 14.80 -10.80 30.76
C ARG A 69 14.03 -11.96 31.38
N ASP A 70 13.87 -11.94 32.71
CA ASP A 70 13.20 -12.99 33.47
C ASP A 70 11.67 -12.93 33.34
N GLY A 71 11.13 -11.89 32.68
CA GLY A 71 9.69 -11.77 32.44
C GLY A 71 8.90 -11.36 33.69
N ALA A 72 9.55 -10.64 34.60
CA ALA A 72 8.96 -10.11 35.83
C ALA A 72 8.83 -8.58 35.83
N TYR A 73 9.24 -7.91 34.75
CA TYR A 73 9.20 -6.46 34.65
C TYR A 73 7.87 -5.96 34.11
N SER A 74 7.34 -4.91 34.75
CA SER A 74 6.23 -4.11 34.24
C SER A 74 6.40 -2.66 34.67
N THR A 75 6.20 -1.72 33.77
CA THR A 75 6.04 -0.31 34.06
C THR A 75 4.84 0.23 33.26
N PRO A 76 3.88 0.93 33.87
CA PRO A 76 3.64 1.00 35.31
C PRO A 76 3.53 -0.38 35.97
N ASP A 77 3.77 -0.46 37.29
CA ASP A 77 3.69 -1.72 38.02
C ASP A 77 2.33 -2.38 37.81
N GLY A 78 2.34 -3.67 37.48
CA GLY A 78 1.13 -4.44 37.20
C GLY A 78 0.51 -4.19 35.83
N TRP A 79 1.14 -3.43 34.93
CA TRP A 79 0.71 -3.36 33.54
C TRP A 79 1.01 -4.67 32.80
N LYS A 80 0.03 -5.14 32.02
CA LYS A 80 -0.01 -6.52 31.50
C LYS A 80 -0.27 -6.58 29.98
N GLY A 81 0.12 -5.56 29.22
CA GLY A 81 -0.11 -5.48 27.77
C GLY A 81 -1.37 -4.72 27.34
N THR A 82 -1.91 -3.86 28.21
CA THR A 82 -3.21 -3.19 28.00
C THR A 82 -3.13 -1.95 27.12
N THR A 83 -4.17 -1.68 26.30
CA THR A 83 -4.27 -0.50 25.41
C THR A 83 -4.94 0.73 26.04
N GLU A 84 -5.32 0.67 27.32
CA GLU A 84 -5.94 1.78 28.06
C GLU A 84 -4.95 2.39 29.06
N LEU A 85 -4.03 3.22 28.54
CA LEU A 85 -3.12 4.02 29.37
C LEU A 85 -3.54 5.48 29.38
N GLU A 86 -3.31 6.15 30.51
CA GLU A 86 -3.42 7.60 30.59
C GLU A 86 -2.52 8.30 29.55
N GLN A 87 -2.99 9.43 29.03
CA GLN A 87 -2.33 10.22 27.99
C GLN A 87 -0.89 10.58 28.40
N GLY A 88 0.07 10.40 27.49
CA GLY A 88 1.48 10.76 27.69
C GLY A 88 2.34 9.75 28.49
N LYS A 89 1.78 8.66 29.02
CA LYS A 89 2.57 7.61 29.68
C LYS A 89 3.06 6.57 28.67
N THR A 90 4.29 6.09 28.85
CA THR A 90 4.82 4.88 28.18
C THR A 90 4.64 3.71 29.11
N ALA A 91 4.24 2.55 28.58
CA ALA A 91 4.22 1.31 29.35
C ALA A 91 5.05 0.22 28.65
N LEU A 92 5.70 -0.61 29.45
CA LEU A 92 6.53 -1.71 28.99
C LEU A 92 6.40 -2.86 29.99
N ALA A 93 6.13 -4.05 29.50
CA ALA A 93 6.17 -5.27 30.33
C ALA A 93 6.76 -6.43 29.54
N SER A 94 7.29 -7.40 30.27
CA SER A 94 7.70 -8.69 29.73
C SER A 94 7.14 -9.83 30.56
N LYS A 95 7.03 -11.00 29.94
CA LYS A 95 6.64 -12.25 30.59
C LYS A 95 7.42 -13.41 30.00
N ARG A 96 7.84 -14.32 30.87
CA ARG A 96 8.55 -15.56 30.54
C ARG A 96 7.83 -16.73 31.17
N ASN A 97 7.76 -17.84 30.45
CA ASN A 97 7.22 -19.11 30.96
C ASN A 97 8.19 -19.75 31.97
N SER A 98 7.65 -20.43 32.97
CA SER A 98 8.37 -21.07 34.07
C SER A 98 8.55 -22.60 33.99
N GLY A 99 8.03 -23.25 32.96
CA GLY A 99 7.62 -24.67 32.97
C GLY A 99 8.39 -25.66 32.09
N VAL A 100 9.13 -25.23 31.05
CA VAL A 100 9.81 -26.17 30.13
C VAL A 100 11.33 -25.95 30.08
N PRO A 101 12.14 -26.81 30.74
CA PRO A 101 13.59 -26.75 30.67
C PRO A 101 14.09 -26.82 29.21
N GLY A 102 14.96 -25.89 28.82
CA GLY A 102 15.54 -25.85 27.47
C GLY A 102 14.67 -25.19 26.39
N CYS A 103 13.43 -24.82 26.72
CA CYS A 103 12.56 -24.03 25.84
C CYS A 103 12.37 -22.62 26.43
N VAL A 104 12.56 -21.60 25.61
CA VAL A 104 12.30 -20.20 25.95
C VAL A 104 10.97 -19.83 25.32
N VAL A 105 9.99 -19.52 26.16
CA VAL A 105 8.73 -18.88 25.78
C VAL A 105 8.71 -17.52 26.47
N TRP A 106 8.77 -16.45 25.70
CA TRP A 106 8.95 -15.10 26.22
C TRP A 106 8.17 -14.11 25.35
N ALA A 107 7.60 -13.08 25.97
CA ALA A 107 6.98 -11.99 25.24
C ALA A 107 7.19 -10.66 25.95
N MET A 108 7.10 -9.58 25.18
CA MET A 108 7.01 -8.22 25.69
C MET A 108 6.01 -7.40 24.90
N GLU A 109 5.46 -6.40 25.58
CA GLU A 109 4.58 -5.41 25.00
C GLU A 109 5.08 -4.02 25.42
N LEU A 110 5.11 -3.10 24.45
CA LEU A 110 5.52 -1.71 24.62
C LEU A 110 4.43 -0.82 24.03
N ASP A 111 3.89 0.06 24.85
CA ASP A 111 2.87 1.01 24.46
C ASP A 111 3.39 2.45 24.65
N GLU A 112 3.46 3.21 23.55
CA GLU A 112 4.11 4.51 23.50
C GLU A 112 3.25 5.57 22.78
N GLN A 113 3.34 6.81 23.24
CA GLN A 113 2.63 7.94 22.65
C GLN A 113 3.13 8.20 21.21
N ASP A 114 2.20 8.39 20.28
CA ASP A 114 2.55 8.88 18.94
C ASP A 114 2.94 10.37 19.00
N HIS A 115 4.20 10.66 18.67
CA HIS A 115 4.73 12.03 18.65
C HIS A 115 4.05 12.95 17.62
N ARG A 116 3.32 12.40 16.63
CA ARG A 116 2.63 13.16 15.57
C ARG A 116 1.16 13.37 15.84
N LEU A 117 0.57 12.53 16.67
CA LEU A 117 -0.84 12.60 17.02
C LEU A 117 -0.96 12.38 18.53
N ILE A 118 -1.31 13.44 19.25
CA ILE A 118 -1.45 13.42 20.71
C ILE A 118 -2.51 12.41 21.20
N TYR A 119 -3.45 12.02 20.34
CA TYR A 119 -4.42 10.96 20.59
C TYR A 119 -4.01 9.60 20.02
N GLY A 120 -2.93 9.54 19.24
CA GLY A 120 -2.42 8.30 18.65
C GLY A 120 -1.46 7.60 19.60
N ARG A 121 -1.50 6.27 19.60
CA ARG A 121 -0.58 5.43 20.37
C ARG A 121 -0.03 4.32 19.49
N TRP A 122 1.21 3.96 19.74
CA TRP A 122 1.90 2.86 19.09
C TRP A 122 2.01 1.71 20.07
N HIS A 123 1.68 0.51 19.59
CA HIS A 123 1.73 -0.70 20.38
C HIS A 123 2.65 -1.71 19.68
N THR A 124 3.78 -2.02 20.32
CA THR A 124 4.77 -2.99 19.82
C THR A 124 4.68 -4.27 20.63
N ARG A 125 4.48 -5.40 19.96
CA ARG A 125 4.50 -6.74 20.57
C ARG A 125 5.65 -7.53 20.00
N ILE A 126 6.43 -8.19 20.86
CA ILE A 126 7.44 -9.16 20.44
C ILE A 126 7.24 -10.43 21.25
N GLY A 127 7.02 -11.54 20.55
CA GLY A 127 6.96 -12.87 21.14
C GLY A 127 8.07 -13.76 20.61
N ILE A 128 8.60 -14.62 21.48
CA ILE A 128 9.71 -15.53 21.21
C ILE A 128 9.32 -16.92 21.71
N ILE A 129 9.49 -17.91 20.85
CA ILE A 129 9.41 -19.33 21.21
C ILE A 129 10.57 -20.07 20.57
N GLY A 130 11.35 -20.82 21.35
CA GLY A 130 12.52 -21.50 20.82
C GLY A 130 13.36 -22.20 21.86
N ASN A 131 14.55 -22.62 21.47
CA ASN A 131 15.54 -23.25 22.33
C ASN A 131 16.91 -22.59 22.12
N ALA A 132 17.99 -23.29 22.49
CA ALA A 132 19.34 -22.79 22.31
C ALA A 132 19.78 -22.71 20.83
N ASP A 133 19.29 -23.61 19.97
CA ASP A 133 19.74 -23.73 18.59
C ASP A 133 18.96 -22.83 17.63
N SER A 134 17.65 -22.68 17.89
CA SER A 134 16.73 -21.97 17.00
C SER A 134 15.58 -21.33 17.78
N CYS A 135 15.08 -20.20 17.30
CA CYS A 135 13.87 -19.58 17.82
C CYS A 135 13.02 -18.94 16.72
N ILE A 136 11.72 -18.87 16.99
CA ILE A 136 10.74 -18.09 16.24
C ILE A 136 10.53 -16.78 16.99
N VAL A 137 10.58 -15.68 16.24
CA VAL A 137 10.40 -14.31 16.75
C VAL A 137 9.27 -13.65 15.97
N ASN A 138 8.14 -13.42 16.64
CA ASN A 138 7.03 -12.65 16.09
C ASN A 138 7.14 -11.21 16.53
N ILE A 139 7.05 -10.27 15.58
CA ILE A 139 7.09 -8.84 15.84
C ILE A 139 5.89 -8.18 15.18
N GLN A 140 5.08 -7.47 15.97
CA GLN A 140 3.95 -6.68 15.49
C GLN A 140 4.06 -5.24 15.97
N LEU A 141 3.75 -4.29 15.08
CA LEU A 141 3.56 -2.88 15.42
C LEU A 141 2.16 -2.45 14.96
N SER A 142 1.32 -2.09 15.92
CA SER A 142 -0.01 -1.51 15.70
C SER A 142 -0.01 -0.02 16.05
N ARG A 143 -0.93 0.73 15.45
CA ARG A 143 -1.27 2.09 15.87
C ARG A 143 -2.76 2.17 16.16
N TYR A 144 -3.13 2.79 17.27
CA TYR A 144 -4.52 3.04 17.61
C TYR A 144 -4.73 4.47 18.07
N ILE A 145 -5.98 4.91 18.11
CA ILE A 145 -6.36 6.25 18.56
C ILE A 145 -7.18 6.09 19.84
N VAL A 146 -6.78 6.81 20.90
CA VAL A 146 -7.50 6.79 22.17
C VAL A 146 -8.84 7.50 22.05
N ARG A 147 -9.79 7.12 22.91
CA ARG A 147 -11.13 7.71 22.97
C ARG A 147 -11.06 9.23 23.14
N GLY A 148 -11.98 9.94 22.49
CA GLY A 148 -12.10 11.40 22.55
C GLY A 148 -11.50 12.16 21.36
N PHE A 149 -10.84 11.47 20.43
CA PHE A 149 -10.43 12.08 19.16
C PHE A 149 -11.64 12.26 18.22
N ILE A 150 -11.80 13.47 17.67
CA ILE A 150 -12.80 13.78 16.65
C ILE A 150 -12.06 14.33 15.42
N GLY A 151 -12.10 13.59 14.31
CA GLY A 151 -11.49 13.99 13.05
C GLY A 151 -10.92 12.81 12.24
N GLU A 152 -10.32 13.12 11.09
CA GLU A 152 -9.58 12.15 10.29
C GLU A 152 -8.11 12.14 10.74
N ALA A 153 -7.59 10.97 11.12
CA ALA A 153 -6.20 10.83 11.49
C ALA A 153 -5.34 10.64 10.24
N ALA A 154 -4.30 11.46 10.09
CA ALA A 154 -3.31 11.25 9.04
C ALA A 154 -2.68 9.85 9.18
N PRO A 155 -2.49 9.11 8.06
CA PRO A 155 -1.85 7.81 8.11
C PRO A 155 -0.43 7.95 8.65
N PRO A 156 0.07 6.96 9.41
CA PRO A 156 1.40 7.06 10.01
C PRO A 156 2.49 7.05 8.93
N ILE A 157 3.69 7.52 9.27
CA ILE A 157 4.83 7.32 8.37
C ILE A 157 5.24 5.83 8.42
N PRO A 158 5.30 5.14 7.26
CA PRO A 158 5.79 3.77 7.23
C PRO A 158 7.21 3.71 7.79
N SER A 159 7.44 2.78 8.72
CA SER A 159 8.76 2.50 9.26
C SER A 159 8.93 1.03 9.58
N THR A 160 10.00 0.40 9.10
CA THR A 160 10.39 -0.92 9.60
C THR A 160 10.99 -0.77 11.01
N PRO A 161 10.50 -1.51 12.02
CA PRO A 161 11.01 -1.43 13.38
C PRO A 161 12.53 -1.63 13.45
N ARG A 162 13.21 -0.78 14.22
CA ARG A 162 14.68 -0.81 14.33
C ARG A 162 15.20 -2.14 14.88
N ILE A 163 14.43 -2.80 15.74
CA ILE A 163 14.75 -4.12 16.28
C ILE A 163 14.93 -5.16 15.17
N VAL A 164 14.08 -5.14 14.13
CA VAL A 164 14.23 -6.03 12.97
C VAL A 164 15.61 -5.82 12.36
N LYS A 165 15.97 -4.58 12.01
CA LYS A 165 17.29 -4.27 11.45
C LYS A 165 18.45 -4.68 12.36
N MET A 166 18.30 -4.56 13.68
CA MET A 166 19.31 -4.99 14.64
C MET A 166 19.51 -6.51 14.60
N LEU A 167 18.44 -7.30 14.52
CA LEU A 167 18.52 -8.77 14.40
C LEU A 167 19.23 -9.20 13.11
N PHE A 168 18.99 -8.49 11.99
CA PHE A 168 19.66 -8.76 10.70
C PHE A 168 21.09 -8.26 10.61
N SER A 169 21.48 -7.24 11.38
CA SER A 169 22.82 -6.67 11.32
C SER A 169 23.84 -7.47 12.14
N ASP A 170 23.38 -8.41 12.95
CA ASP A 170 24.23 -9.34 13.68
C ASP A 170 24.63 -10.49 12.75
N GLU A 171 25.90 -10.52 12.34
CA GLU A 171 26.46 -11.49 11.40
C GLU A 171 26.39 -12.94 11.93
N ALA A 172 26.25 -13.13 13.25
CA ALA A 172 26.04 -14.44 13.83
C ALA A 172 24.62 -14.99 13.59
N ASN A 173 23.64 -14.12 13.31
CA ASN A 173 22.25 -14.51 13.10
C ASN A 173 22.01 -14.94 11.65
N VAL A 174 21.49 -16.15 11.47
CA VAL A 174 20.89 -16.61 10.23
C VAL A 174 19.38 -16.42 10.37
N VAL A 175 18.85 -15.41 9.67
CA VAL A 175 17.44 -15.01 9.79
C VAL A 175 16.65 -15.36 8.53
N ARG A 176 15.48 -15.99 8.71
CA ARG A 176 14.55 -16.38 7.63
C ARG A 176 13.11 -15.98 7.95
N VAL A 177 12.27 -15.87 6.92
CA VAL A 177 10.80 -15.80 7.05
C VAL A 177 10.22 -17.01 6.32
N GLY A 178 9.70 -17.98 7.08
CA GLY A 178 9.41 -19.30 6.53
C GLY A 178 10.69 -19.96 6.02
N SER A 179 10.67 -20.41 4.77
CA SER A 179 11.83 -20.95 4.05
C SER A 179 12.77 -19.87 3.47
N THR A 180 12.33 -18.61 3.37
CA THR A 180 13.01 -17.58 2.57
C THR A 180 14.05 -16.79 3.35
N PHE A 181 15.22 -16.55 2.74
CA PHE A 181 16.19 -15.56 3.19
C PHE A 181 15.79 -14.17 2.70
N LEU A 182 15.71 -13.21 3.62
CA LEU A 182 15.28 -11.85 3.30
C LEU A 182 16.33 -11.06 2.51
N ASN A 183 15.84 -10.25 1.57
CA ASN A 183 16.68 -9.40 0.74
C ASN A 183 16.49 -7.92 1.11
N ASP A 184 17.60 -7.23 1.40
CA ASP A 184 17.58 -5.79 1.73
C ASP A 184 17.52 -4.89 0.48
N LYS A 185 17.57 -5.49 -0.71
CA LYS A 185 17.57 -4.86 -2.02
C LYS A 185 16.57 -5.56 -2.95
N PRO A 186 16.01 -4.82 -3.92
CA PRO A 186 15.19 -5.43 -4.95
C PRO A 186 16.02 -6.37 -5.82
N ILE A 187 15.40 -7.47 -6.25
CA ILE A 187 16.01 -8.49 -7.11
C ILE A 187 15.56 -8.23 -8.54
N TYR A 188 16.50 -7.85 -9.41
CA TYR A 188 16.22 -7.69 -10.83
C TYR A 188 16.29 -9.04 -11.52
N LEU A 189 15.20 -9.43 -12.17
CA LEU A 189 15.05 -10.72 -12.81
C LEU A 189 15.75 -10.75 -14.17
N THR A 190 16.29 -11.93 -14.47
CA THR A 190 16.84 -12.37 -15.75
C THR A 190 16.10 -13.65 -16.14
N SER A 191 16.20 -14.11 -17.39
CA SER A 191 15.58 -15.38 -17.81
C SER A 191 15.96 -16.55 -16.89
N GLU A 192 17.22 -16.58 -16.43
CA GLU A 192 17.71 -17.57 -15.48
C GLU A 192 17.09 -17.39 -14.09
N THR A 193 17.19 -16.21 -13.48
CA THR A 193 16.71 -16.00 -12.10
C THR A 193 15.19 -15.99 -11.98
N LEU A 194 14.47 -15.74 -13.07
CA LEU A 194 13.03 -15.96 -13.12
C LEU A 194 12.71 -17.42 -12.81
N THR A 195 13.36 -18.36 -13.50
CA THR A 195 13.08 -19.80 -13.40
C THR A 195 13.78 -20.48 -12.22
N SER A 196 15.02 -20.09 -11.92
CA SER A 196 15.82 -20.71 -10.85
C SER A 196 15.56 -20.13 -9.47
N LYS A 197 14.93 -18.94 -9.38
CA LYS A 197 14.69 -18.25 -8.11
C LYS A 197 13.24 -17.79 -7.92
N PHE A 198 12.73 -16.88 -8.76
CA PHE A 198 11.41 -16.29 -8.50
C PHE A 198 10.28 -17.31 -8.53
N ILE A 199 10.25 -18.21 -9.52
CA ILE A 199 9.20 -19.24 -9.59
C ILE A 199 9.27 -20.23 -8.42
N PRO A 200 10.45 -20.80 -8.06
CA PRO A 200 10.59 -21.59 -6.85
C PRO A 200 10.14 -20.84 -5.59
N ASP A 201 10.58 -19.58 -5.40
CA ASP A 201 10.16 -18.74 -4.26
C ASP A 201 8.63 -18.49 -4.29
N LEU A 202 8.02 -18.37 -5.47
CA LEU A 202 6.60 -18.09 -5.64
C LEU A 202 5.72 -19.32 -5.32
N THR A 203 6.17 -20.52 -5.65
CA THR A 203 5.42 -21.79 -5.50
C THR A 203 5.78 -22.61 -4.26
N ASP A 204 6.75 -22.16 -3.46
CA ASP A 204 7.19 -22.88 -2.25
C ASP A 204 6.05 -22.95 -1.21
N PRO A 205 5.55 -24.17 -0.88
CA PRO A 205 4.45 -24.35 0.07
C PRO A 205 4.79 -23.91 1.50
N ASP A 206 6.08 -23.86 1.86
CA ASP A 206 6.54 -23.45 3.19
C ASP A 206 6.83 -21.94 3.27
N ARG A 207 6.60 -21.21 2.16
CA ARG A 207 6.78 -19.75 2.11
C ARG A 207 5.72 -19.03 2.91
N THR A 208 6.16 -18.22 3.85
CA THR A 208 5.31 -17.29 4.61
C THR A 208 5.61 -15.84 4.30
N LEU A 209 6.74 -15.54 3.66
CA LEU A 209 7.09 -14.20 3.20
C LEU A 209 6.21 -13.80 2.01
N SER A 210 5.69 -12.58 2.00
CA SER A 210 5.00 -12.06 0.81
C SER A 210 6.01 -11.71 -0.28
N LEU A 211 5.65 -11.91 -1.55
CA LEU A 211 6.48 -11.49 -2.67
C LEU A 211 5.80 -10.35 -3.41
N ILE A 212 6.58 -9.37 -3.88
CA ILE A 212 6.09 -8.30 -4.74
C ILE A 212 6.81 -8.36 -6.07
N LEU A 213 6.05 -8.52 -7.16
CA LEU A 213 6.58 -8.38 -8.52
C LEU A 213 6.23 -6.99 -9.05
N ILE A 214 7.23 -6.27 -9.55
CA ILE A 214 7.07 -4.96 -10.19
C ILE A 214 7.58 -5.06 -11.63
N THR A 215 6.76 -4.61 -12.57
CA THR A 215 7.07 -4.63 -14.00
C THR A 215 7.38 -3.22 -14.48
N THR A 216 8.42 -3.05 -15.29
CA THR A 216 8.70 -1.77 -15.95
C THR A 216 7.72 -1.50 -17.10
N ASP A 217 7.75 -0.30 -17.66
CA ASP A 217 7.20 -0.05 -18.99
C ASP A 217 8.17 -0.47 -20.10
N GLU A 218 7.78 -0.25 -21.36
CA GLU A 218 8.60 -0.59 -22.54
C GLU A 218 9.91 0.23 -22.64
N GLU A 219 10.06 1.29 -21.83
CA GLU A 219 11.24 2.14 -21.71
C GLU A 219 12.07 1.83 -20.44
N SER A 220 11.83 0.67 -19.80
CA SER A 220 12.47 0.24 -18.56
C SER A 220 12.19 1.16 -17.35
N LYS A 221 11.10 1.94 -17.36
CA LYS A 221 10.72 2.79 -16.22
C LYS A 221 9.75 2.08 -15.29
N LEU A 222 10.01 2.19 -13.99
CA LEU A 222 9.16 1.60 -12.96
C LEU A 222 7.92 2.46 -12.68
N PRO A 223 6.76 1.86 -12.38
CA PRO A 223 5.57 2.59 -11.94
C PRO A 223 5.74 3.16 -10.52
N VAL A 224 6.68 2.62 -9.73
CA VAL A 224 7.04 3.12 -8.40
C VAL A 224 8.26 4.04 -8.49
N ARG A 225 8.10 5.32 -8.12
CA ARG A 225 9.16 6.34 -8.21
C ARG A 225 10.38 6.08 -7.33
N ASN A 226 10.18 5.55 -6.13
CA ASN A 226 11.23 5.36 -5.13
C ASN A 226 11.29 3.92 -4.61
N LEU A 227 11.80 3.03 -5.47
CA LEU A 227 11.94 1.60 -5.14
C LEU A 227 12.78 1.37 -3.89
N LYS A 228 13.86 2.14 -3.70
CA LYS A 228 14.74 2.01 -2.53
C LYS A 228 14.02 2.29 -1.21
N ASN A 229 13.17 3.32 -1.17
CA ASN A 229 12.35 3.57 0.02
C ASN A 229 11.33 2.45 0.20
N LEU A 230 10.66 2.00 -0.86
CA LEU A 230 9.69 0.89 -0.78
C LEU A 230 10.33 -0.37 -0.17
N THR A 231 11.47 -0.83 -0.69
CA THR A 231 12.21 -1.98 -0.15
C THR A 231 12.56 -1.77 1.32
N LYS A 232 13.08 -0.59 1.68
CA LYS A 232 13.45 -0.26 3.07
C LYS A 232 12.26 -0.31 4.02
N GLN A 233 11.06 0.06 3.57
CA GLN A 233 9.85 0.09 4.41
C GLN A 233 9.10 -1.24 4.47
N LEU A 234 9.34 -2.15 3.51
CA LEU A 234 8.76 -3.49 3.49
C LEU A 234 9.71 -4.57 3.96
N PHE A 235 10.93 -4.21 4.36
CA PHE A 235 11.92 -5.15 4.86
C PHE A 235 11.37 -5.99 6.02
N GLY A 236 11.47 -7.31 5.88
CA GLY A 236 10.90 -8.32 6.79
C GLY A 236 9.44 -8.66 6.55
N MET A 237 8.72 -7.93 5.69
CA MET A 237 7.33 -8.21 5.31
C MET A 237 7.21 -8.79 3.91
N ALA A 238 8.02 -8.29 2.97
CA ALA A 238 8.03 -8.77 1.61
C ALA A 238 9.38 -8.57 0.92
N ASP A 239 9.71 -9.50 0.03
CA ASP A 239 10.80 -9.34 -0.95
C ASP A 239 10.25 -8.77 -2.26
N ILE A 240 11.06 -7.94 -2.92
CA ILE A 240 10.66 -7.22 -4.14
C ILE A 240 11.48 -7.71 -5.33
N TYR A 241 10.78 -8.19 -6.36
CA TYR A 241 11.33 -8.60 -7.64
C TYR A 241 10.96 -7.57 -8.70
N VAL A 242 11.89 -7.30 -9.61
CA VAL A 242 11.71 -6.38 -10.72
C VAL A 242 11.88 -7.16 -12.03
N LEU A 243 10.88 -7.05 -12.90
CA LEU A 243 10.88 -7.63 -14.22
C LEU A 243 10.94 -6.50 -15.25
N ASP A 244 12.00 -6.48 -16.06
CA ASP A 244 12.16 -5.46 -17.10
C ASP A 244 11.43 -5.87 -18.39
N TRP A 245 10.36 -5.14 -18.71
CA TRP A 245 9.53 -5.35 -19.89
C TRP A 245 10.25 -5.10 -21.21
N HIS A 246 11.35 -4.33 -21.19
CA HIS A 246 12.17 -4.09 -22.36
C HIS A 246 13.05 -5.30 -22.75
N ASP A 247 13.39 -6.16 -21.77
CA ASP A 247 14.25 -7.33 -22.01
C ASP A 247 13.44 -8.45 -22.71
N ARG A 248 13.68 -8.61 -24.01
CA ARG A 248 12.96 -9.61 -24.83
C ARG A 248 13.21 -11.04 -24.37
N ALA A 249 14.45 -11.39 -24.00
CA ALA A 249 14.78 -12.74 -23.61
C ALA A 249 14.09 -13.11 -22.28
N LEU A 250 14.07 -12.17 -21.33
CA LEU A 250 13.31 -12.33 -20.09
C LEU A 250 11.81 -12.45 -20.37
N MET A 251 11.27 -11.60 -21.24
CA MET A 251 9.83 -11.60 -21.56
C MET A 251 9.38 -12.86 -22.28
N ASP A 252 10.23 -13.48 -23.11
CA ASP A 252 9.92 -14.76 -23.75
C ASP A 252 9.81 -15.87 -22.70
N THR A 253 10.79 -15.99 -21.80
CA THR A 253 10.74 -16.93 -20.67
C THR A 253 9.53 -16.66 -19.75
N TYR A 254 9.24 -15.40 -19.46
CA TYR A 254 8.08 -15.01 -18.65
C TYR A 254 6.75 -15.44 -19.26
N ARG A 255 6.59 -15.29 -20.58
CA ARG A 255 5.38 -15.74 -21.31
C ARG A 255 5.27 -17.25 -21.39
N GLU A 256 6.39 -17.97 -21.38
CA GLU A 256 6.38 -19.44 -21.29
C GLU A 256 5.93 -19.92 -19.92
N VAL A 257 6.39 -19.26 -18.85
CA VAL A 257 6.00 -19.58 -17.48
C VAL A 257 4.53 -19.23 -17.21
N PHE A 258 4.11 -18.01 -17.57
CA PHE A 258 2.74 -17.53 -17.41
C PHE A 258 1.98 -17.64 -18.73
N LEU A 259 1.87 -18.87 -19.24
CA LEU A 259 1.35 -19.14 -20.59
C LEU A 259 -0.13 -18.80 -20.71
N LYS A 260 -0.49 -18.05 -21.75
CA LYS A 260 -1.88 -17.68 -22.03
C LYS A 260 -2.78 -18.92 -22.20
N ASN A 261 -3.99 -18.85 -21.67
CA ASN A 261 -4.98 -19.95 -21.64
C ASN A 261 -4.59 -21.13 -20.72
N THR A 262 -3.63 -20.92 -19.82
CA THR A 262 -3.35 -21.82 -18.70
C THR A 262 -3.69 -21.12 -17.38
N PRO A 263 -3.96 -21.86 -16.29
CA PRO A 263 -4.18 -21.27 -14.98
C PRO A 263 -3.03 -20.36 -14.51
N ALA A 264 -1.79 -20.67 -14.91
CA ALA A 264 -0.62 -19.86 -14.61
C ALA A 264 -0.78 -18.40 -15.07
N TYR A 265 -1.46 -18.15 -16.20
CA TYR A 265 -1.63 -16.80 -16.76
C TYR A 265 -2.21 -15.79 -15.76
N ASP A 266 -3.13 -16.24 -14.90
CA ASP A 266 -3.80 -15.39 -13.93
C ASP A 266 -2.87 -14.92 -12.80
N TYR A 267 -1.78 -15.66 -12.56
CA TYR A 267 -0.72 -15.25 -11.63
C TYR A 267 0.25 -14.25 -12.24
N GLY A 268 0.29 -14.15 -13.57
CA GLY A 268 1.04 -13.13 -14.28
C GLY A 268 0.58 -11.70 -13.96
N MET A 269 1.31 -10.78 -14.55
CA MET A 269 1.20 -9.33 -14.46
C MET A 269 1.29 -8.70 -15.84
N GLU A 270 0.73 -7.50 -15.97
CA GLU A 270 0.85 -6.64 -17.14
C GLU A 270 2.03 -5.66 -17.02
N CYS A 271 2.30 -4.95 -18.12
CA CYS A 271 3.29 -3.88 -18.22
C CYS A 271 3.02 -2.77 -17.20
N SER A 272 4.08 -2.14 -16.67
CA SER A 272 4.01 -0.98 -15.77
C SER A 272 3.06 -1.15 -14.57
N SER A 273 3.21 -2.26 -13.84
CA SER A 273 2.30 -2.67 -12.77
C SER A 273 3.04 -3.29 -11.57
N LEU A 274 2.33 -3.47 -10.45
CA LEU A 274 2.82 -4.12 -9.22
C LEU A 274 1.81 -5.16 -8.74
N LYS A 275 2.26 -6.37 -8.38
CA LYS A 275 1.40 -7.41 -7.77
C LYS A 275 2.04 -7.96 -6.52
N ILE A 276 1.19 -8.22 -5.53
CA ILE A 276 1.58 -8.82 -4.26
C ILE A 276 1.08 -10.26 -4.26
N TYR A 277 1.95 -11.19 -3.90
CA TYR A 277 1.62 -12.59 -3.64
C TYR A 277 1.77 -12.82 -2.13
N CYS A 278 0.66 -12.87 -1.41
CA CYS A 278 0.69 -13.03 0.05
C CYS A 278 0.90 -14.49 0.45
N LYS A 279 0.34 -15.44 -0.32
CA LYS A 279 0.39 -16.88 -0.06
C LYS A 279 1.09 -17.65 -1.20
N PRO A 280 1.65 -18.85 -0.93
CA PRO A 280 2.18 -19.71 -1.98
C PRO A 280 1.14 -19.92 -3.08
N VAL A 281 1.58 -19.99 -4.33
CA VAL A 281 0.67 -20.17 -5.47
C VAL A 281 0.84 -21.56 -6.08
N ASP A 282 -0.26 -22.11 -6.56
CA ASP A 282 -0.26 -23.28 -7.43
C ASP A 282 -0.56 -22.82 -8.86
N LEU A 283 0.47 -22.81 -9.72
CA LEU A 283 0.35 -22.38 -11.11
C LEU A 283 -0.55 -23.31 -11.96
N THR A 284 -1.00 -24.44 -11.41
CA THR A 284 -1.92 -25.37 -12.07
C THR A 284 -3.40 -25.09 -11.77
N VAL A 285 -3.70 -24.17 -10.83
CA VAL A 285 -5.06 -23.84 -10.40
C VAL A 285 -5.35 -22.35 -10.67
N PRO A 286 -6.51 -21.96 -11.23
CA PRO A 286 -6.81 -20.55 -11.50
C PRO A 286 -6.75 -19.70 -10.23
N THR A 287 -6.38 -18.42 -10.36
CA THR A 287 -6.35 -17.52 -9.19
C THR A 287 -7.76 -17.34 -8.62
N ASP A 288 -7.89 -17.49 -7.32
CA ASP A 288 -8.95 -16.90 -6.52
C ASP A 288 -8.58 -15.45 -6.18
N ASN A 289 -9.60 -14.58 -6.05
CA ASN A 289 -9.43 -13.14 -5.80
C ASN A 289 -8.72 -12.83 -4.46
N GLU A 290 -8.47 -13.84 -3.63
CA GLU A 290 -7.82 -13.72 -2.32
C GLU A 290 -6.28 -13.82 -2.39
N MET A 291 -5.70 -14.32 -3.49
CA MET A 291 -4.28 -14.70 -3.53
C MET A 291 -3.31 -13.62 -4.02
N GLY A 292 -3.79 -12.56 -4.67
CA GLY A 292 -2.91 -11.46 -5.08
C GLY A 292 -3.59 -10.16 -5.46
N MET A 293 -3.04 -9.06 -4.94
CA MET A 293 -3.50 -7.70 -5.22
C MET A 293 -2.62 -7.06 -6.30
N ALA A 294 -3.21 -6.67 -7.42
CA ALA A 294 -2.52 -6.01 -8.53
C ALA A 294 -2.86 -4.51 -8.60
N TYR A 295 -1.84 -3.69 -8.85
CA TYR A 295 -1.92 -2.24 -8.96
C TYR A 295 -1.30 -1.81 -10.29
N ALA A 296 -2.15 -1.36 -11.21
CA ALA A 296 -1.70 -0.70 -12.42
C ALA A 296 -1.13 0.69 -12.11
N LYS A 297 -0.26 1.21 -12.98
CA LYS A 297 0.39 2.52 -12.83
C LYS A 297 -0.55 3.66 -12.42
N TYR A 298 -1.73 3.78 -13.03
CA TYR A 298 -2.66 4.87 -12.71
C TYR A 298 -3.20 4.81 -11.26
N LEU A 299 -3.33 3.61 -10.68
CA LEU A 299 -3.72 3.42 -9.28
C LEU A 299 -2.57 3.81 -8.35
N ILE A 300 -1.35 3.39 -8.68
CA ILE A 300 -0.14 3.77 -7.94
C ILE A 300 0.03 5.29 -7.95
N ASP A 301 -0.11 5.92 -9.10
CA ASP A 301 -0.07 7.38 -9.25
C ASP A 301 -1.20 8.04 -8.43
N ARG A 302 -2.42 7.47 -8.40
CA ARG A 302 -3.53 7.96 -7.57
C ARG A 302 -3.20 7.95 -6.08
N TYR A 303 -2.65 6.87 -5.55
CA TYR A 303 -2.25 6.78 -4.14
C TYR A 303 -1.09 7.72 -3.80
N THR A 304 -0.19 7.95 -4.75
CA THR A 304 1.00 8.78 -4.54
C THR A 304 0.81 10.27 -4.80
N ARG A 305 -0.35 10.72 -5.33
CA ARG A 305 -0.66 12.16 -5.56
C ARG A 305 -0.41 13.05 -4.34
N TYR A 306 -0.68 12.52 -3.16
CA TYR A 306 -0.55 13.23 -1.88
C TYR A 306 0.64 12.73 -1.04
N GLY A 307 1.60 12.05 -1.67
CA GLY A 307 2.84 11.56 -1.06
C GLY A 307 3.04 10.05 -1.18
N GLU A 308 4.30 9.64 -1.41
CA GLU A 308 4.67 8.24 -1.64
C GLU A 308 4.30 7.29 -0.48
N ASN A 309 4.33 7.80 0.75
CA ASN A 309 4.06 7.01 1.95
C ASN A 309 2.63 6.45 2.01
N ARG A 310 1.65 7.10 1.36
CA ARG A 310 0.27 6.60 1.34
C ARG A 310 0.19 5.24 0.64
N PHE A 311 0.83 5.10 -0.51
CA PHE A 311 0.85 3.83 -1.23
C PHE A 311 1.59 2.75 -0.42
N ILE A 312 2.71 3.09 0.21
CA ILE A 312 3.44 2.15 1.08
C ILE A 312 2.55 1.66 2.24
N ASN A 313 1.78 2.53 2.87
CA ASN A 313 0.85 2.13 3.94
C ASN A 313 -0.25 1.19 3.44
N VAL A 314 -0.81 1.44 2.24
CA VAL A 314 -1.79 0.54 1.61
C VAL A 314 -1.19 -0.87 1.45
N LEU A 315 0.04 -0.96 0.94
CA LEU A 315 0.73 -2.26 0.80
C LEU A 315 0.96 -2.93 2.16
N ARG A 316 1.44 -2.19 3.16
CA ARG A 316 1.71 -2.72 4.51
C ARG A 316 0.46 -3.25 5.19
N GLN A 317 -0.64 -2.48 5.15
CA GLN A 317 -1.92 -2.91 5.70
C GLN A 317 -2.44 -4.15 4.97
N GLY A 318 -2.34 -4.19 3.64
CA GLY A 318 -2.72 -5.36 2.84
C GLY A 318 -1.95 -6.62 3.24
N ILE A 319 -0.63 -6.54 3.35
CA ILE A 319 0.23 -7.65 3.76
C ILE A 319 -0.09 -8.08 5.21
N CYS A 320 -0.23 -7.14 6.14
CA CYS A 320 -0.56 -7.44 7.53
C CYS A 320 -1.92 -8.11 7.70
N ARG A 321 -2.91 -7.78 6.86
CA ARG A 321 -4.25 -8.42 6.88
C ARG A 321 -4.23 -9.83 6.30
N ALA A 322 -3.35 -10.08 5.34
CA ALA A 322 -3.18 -11.40 4.74
C ALA A 322 -2.26 -12.35 5.54
N SER A 323 -1.60 -11.83 6.59
CA SER A 323 -0.71 -12.62 7.45
C SER A 323 -1.51 -13.43 8.46
N ASP A 324 -1.56 -14.74 8.29
CA ASP A 324 -2.24 -15.65 9.21
C ASP A 324 -1.39 -15.93 10.47
N ARG A 325 -2.06 -16.05 11.62
CA ARG A 325 -1.39 -16.46 12.86
C ARG A 325 -1.18 -17.97 12.84
N VAL A 326 0.06 -18.41 13.02
CA VAL A 326 0.40 -19.84 13.12
C VAL A 326 0.03 -20.36 14.51
N ALA A 327 -0.64 -21.50 14.58
CA ALA A 327 -1.00 -22.13 15.86
C ALA A 327 0.26 -22.48 16.67
N GLY A 328 0.26 -22.15 17.96
CA GLY A 328 1.40 -22.38 18.86
C GLY A 328 2.44 -21.26 18.90
N ASP A 329 2.32 -20.25 18.03
CA ASP A 329 3.19 -19.07 18.08
C ASP A 329 2.84 -18.13 19.24
N ILE A 330 3.90 -17.48 19.74
CA ILE A 330 3.83 -16.45 20.78
C ILE A 330 3.99 -15.09 20.15
N LEU A 331 3.09 -14.16 20.46
CA LEU A 331 3.17 -12.77 20.04
C LEU A 331 3.10 -11.80 21.23
N SER A 332 2.32 -12.15 22.26
CA SER A 332 1.92 -11.27 23.36
C SER A 332 2.12 -11.91 24.73
N ILE A 333 2.07 -11.09 25.79
CA ILE A 333 2.12 -11.55 27.18
C ILE A 333 0.93 -12.49 27.50
N ALA A 334 -0.22 -12.24 26.88
CA ALA A 334 -1.40 -13.09 27.01
C ALA A 334 -1.13 -14.51 26.52
N ASP A 335 -0.39 -14.67 25.42
CA ASP A 335 -0.05 -15.99 24.87
C ASP A 335 0.85 -16.81 25.80
N VAL A 336 1.82 -16.14 26.44
CA VAL A 336 2.71 -16.79 27.42
C VAL A 336 1.90 -17.27 28.63
N ARG A 337 0.97 -16.46 29.13
CA ARG A 337 0.10 -16.84 30.26
C ARG A 337 -0.83 -17.98 29.92
N TRP A 338 -1.37 -17.99 28.70
CA TRP A 338 -2.21 -19.07 28.23
C TRP A 338 -1.45 -20.40 28.24
N LEU A 339 -0.21 -20.42 27.76
CA LEU A 339 0.66 -21.60 27.85
C LEU A 339 0.98 -22.00 29.30
N ASP A 340 1.32 -21.05 30.16
CA ASP A 340 1.55 -21.32 31.59
C ASP A 340 0.32 -22.00 32.23
N GLY A 341 -0.89 -21.53 31.92
CA GLY A 341 -2.14 -22.11 32.42
C GLY A 341 -2.35 -23.56 31.97
N ILE A 342 -2.07 -23.86 30.69
CA ILE A 342 -2.16 -25.23 30.16
C ILE A 342 -1.17 -26.16 30.85
N ASP A 343 0.08 -25.73 31.04
CA ASP A 343 1.11 -26.56 31.66
C ASP A 343 0.84 -26.79 33.15
N GLU A 344 0.32 -25.79 33.85
CA GLU A 344 -0.10 -25.95 35.25
C GLU A 344 -1.29 -26.91 35.37
N ALA A 345 -2.30 -26.80 34.50
CA ALA A 345 -3.42 -27.75 34.48
C ALA A 345 -2.97 -29.20 34.25
N LYS A 346 -2.00 -29.43 33.34
CA LYS A 346 -1.39 -30.76 33.11
C LYS A 346 -0.62 -31.26 34.34
N ARG A 347 0.11 -30.37 35.02
CA ARG A 347 0.87 -30.69 36.24
C ARG A 347 -0.07 -31.07 37.38
N LEU A 348 -1.11 -30.28 37.62
CA LEU A 348 -2.14 -30.56 38.63
C LEU A 348 -2.84 -31.90 38.34
N SER A 349 -3.22 -32.14 37.09
CA SER A 349 -3.82 -33.40 36.63
C SER A 349 -2.93 -34.62 36.94
N SER A 350 -1.63 -34.49 36.66
CA SER A 350 -0.63 -35.53 36.94
C SER A 350 -0.44 -35.77 38.43
N ARG A 351 -0.44 -34.70 39.25
CA ARG A 351 -0.37 -34.79 40.72
C ARG A 351 -1.60 -35.49 41.29
N ILE A 352 -2.80 -35.16 40.82
CA ILE A 352 -4.04 -35.84 41.21
C ILE A 352 -3.98 -37.33 40.86
N LYS A 353 -3.46 -37.70 39.67
CA LYS A 353 -3.31 -39.10 39.28
C LYS A 353 -2.40 -39.87 40.25
N LYS A 354 -1.26 -39.27 40.67
CA LYS A 354 -0.33 -39.86 41.65
C LYS A 354 -0.95 -39.96 43.05
N LEU A 355 -1.64 -38.92 43.51
CA LEU A 355 -2.33 -38.92 44.81
C LEU A 355 -3.45 -39.97 44.86
N LYS A 356 -4.25 -40.09 43.79
CA LYS A 356 -5.27 -41.15 43.65
C LYS A 356 -4.68 -42.56 43.70
N GLN A 357 -3.48 -42.77 43.14
CA GLN A 357 -2.79 -44.06 43.22
C GLN A 357 -2.31 -44.37 44.63
N ARG A 358 -1.78 -43.38 45.37
CA ARG A 358 -1.39 -43.54 46.78
C ARG A 358 -2.59 -43.85 47.68
N VAL A 359 -3.70 -43.14 47.51
CA VAL A 359 -4.95 -43.38 48.26
C VAL A 359 -5.52 -44.79 47.99
N LYS A 360 -5.28 -45.37 46.81
CA LYS A 360 -5.69 -46.76 46.49
C LYS A 360 -4.73 -47.83 47.02
N GLY A 361 -3.48 -47.49 47.33
CA GLY A 361 -2.44 -48.42 47.75
C GLY A 361 -2.06 -48.34 49.23
N ASP A 362 -2.60 -47.38 49.98
CA ASP A 362 -2.29 -47.16 51.39
C ASP A 362 -3.36 -47.77 52.31
N SER A 363 -2.94 -48.65 53.21
CA SER A 363 -3.74 -49.25 54.29
C SER A 363 -3.54 -48.52 55.63
N GLY A 364 -2.77 -47.42 55.64
CA GLY A 364 -2.47 -46.60 56.82
C GLY A 364 -3.63 -45.70 57.27
N GLY A 365 -3.60 -45.30 58.55
CA GLY A 365 -4.73 -44.76 59.32
C GLY A 365 -5.53 -43.60 58.70
N ASN A 366 -6.83 -43.58 59.01
CA ASN A 366 -7.87 -42.69 58.45
C ASN A 366 -7.47 -41.21 58.32
N GLU A 367 -6.78 -40.63 59.31
CA GLU A 367 -6.42 -39.20 59.30
C GLU A 367 -5.49 -38.79 58.13
N THR A 368 -4.56 -39.66 57.75
CA THR A 368 -3.64 -39.42 56.62
C THR A 368 -4.37 -39.54 55.28
N VAL A 369 -5.31 -40.48 55.18
CA VAL A 369 -6.13 -40.71 53.98
C VAL A 369 -7.12 -39.57 53.78
N ASP A 370 -7.71 -39.04 54.87
CA ASP A 370 -8.66 -37.92 54.80
C ASP A 370 -7.95 -36.60 54.43
N SER A 371 -6.76 -36.34 54.97
CA SER A 371 -5.93 -35.19 54.54
C SER A 371 -5.56 -35.25 53.04
N LEU A 372 -5.21 -36.43 52.53
CA LEU A 372 -4.93 -36.62 51.10
C LEU A 372 -6.21 -36.49 50.23
N ARG A 373 -7.38 -36.85 50.76
CA ARG A 373 -8.68 -36.66 50.06
C ARG A 373 -9.05 -35.19 49.99
N ASP A 374 -8.82 -34.43 51.05
CA ASP A 374 -9.05 -32.98 51.08
C ASP A 374 -8.11 -32.27 50.09
N GLU A 375 -6.84 -32.66 50.02
CA GLU A 375 -5.89 -32.15 49.02
C GLU A 375 -6.33 -32.49 47.58
N ILE A 376 -6.79 -33.72 47.33
CA ILE A 376 -7.36 -34.10 46.01
C ILE A 376 -8.60 -33.27 45.69
N SER A 377 -9.44 -32.98 46.68
CA SER A 377 -10.65 -32.17 46.49
C SER A 377 -10.30 -30.72 46.14
N GLY A 378 -9.31 -30.13 46.83
CA GLY A 378 -8.80 -28.79 46.54
C GLY A 378 -8.20 -28.69 45.13
N LEU A 379 -7.31 -29.62 44.77
CA LEU A 379 -6.67 -29.63 43.44
C LEU A 379 -7.66 -29.90 42.30
N LYS A 380 -8.71 -30.69 42.54
CA LYS A 380 -9.80 -30.88 41.56
C LYS A 380 -10.58 -29.61 41.32
N LYS A 381 -10.82 -28.83 42.38
CA LYS A 381 -11.48 -27.53 42.27
C LYS A 381 -10.61 -26.58 41.44
N ASP A 382 -9.31 -26.51 41.73
CA ASP A 382 -8.39 -25.65 40.96
C ASP A 382 -8.35 -26.02 39.47
N ILE A 383 -8.36 -27.32 39.12
CA ILE A 383 -8.46 -27.76 37.70
C ILE A 383 -9.79 -27.34 37.08
N ALA A 384 -10.90 -27.52 37.79
CA ALA A 384 -12.21 -27.11 37.28
C ALA A 384 -12.27 -25.60 37.02
N ASP A 385 -11.70 -24.79 37.92
CA ASP A 385 -11.62 -23.34 37.75
C ASP A 385 -10.77 -22.97 36.51
N TRP A 386 -9.65 -23.68 36.27
CA TRP A 386 -8.81 -23.48 35.06
C TRP A 386 -9.48 -23.94 33.77
N GLU A 387 -10.19 -25.08 33.79
CA GLU A 387 -10.95 -25.61 32.66
C GLU A 387 -12.13 -24.70 32.30
N GLU A 388 -12.80 -24.12 33.30
CA GLU A 388 -13.86 -23.12 33.12
C GLU A 388 -13.31 -21.86 32.44
N ILE A 389 -12.19 -21.31 32.93
CA ILE A 389 -11.53 -20.15 32.30
C ILE A 389 -11.12 -20.44 30.85
N ALA A 390 -10.57 -21.63 30.57
CA ALA A 390 -10.19 -22.02 29.22
C ALA A 390 -11.41 -22.15 28.30
N SER A 391 -12.51 -22.72 28.79
CA SER A 391 -13.77 -22.86 28.05
C SER A 391 -14.45 -21.51 27.78
N GLU A 392 -14.43 -20.60 28.75
CA GLU A 392 -14.91 -19.23 28.58
C GLU A 392 -14.10 -18.46 27.52
N LEU A 393 -12.77 -18.60 27.54
CA LEU A 393 -11.88 -18.01 26.53
C LEU A 393 -12.15 -18.58 25.12
N GLU A 394 -12.36 -19.89 25.01
CA GLU A 394 -12.66 -20.55 23.74
C GLU A 394 -14.04 -20.12 23.18
N THR A 395 -15.04 -20.03 24.06
CA THR A 395 -16.39 -19.54 23.72
C THR A 395 -16.33 -18.09 23.27
N SER A 396 -15.64 -17.23 24.02
CA SER A 396 -15.46 -15.82 23.67
C SER A 396 -14.69 -15.62 22.35
N ASN A 397 -13.69 -16.45 22.08
CA ASN A 397 -12.98 -16.44 20.79
C ASN A 397 -13.90 -16.87 19.64
N SER A 398 -14.75 -17.88 19.85
CA SER A 398 -15.75 -18.32 18.88
C SER A 398 -16.76 -17.21 18.58
N GLU A 399 -17.25 -16.52 19.61
CA GLU A 399 -18.16 -15.37 19.47
C GLU A 399 -17.49 -14.20 18.75
N ALA A 400 -16.22 -13.90 19.07
CA ALA A 400 -15.44 -12.89 18.38
C ALA A 400 -15.23 -13.23 16.90
N ALA A 401 -14.93 -14.49 16.58
CA ALA A 401 -14.82 -14.97 15.20
C ALA A 401 -16.15 -14.84 14.44
N ALA A 402 -17.27 -15.23 15.06
CA ALA A 402 -18.60 -15.06 14.47
C ALA A 402 -18.94 -13.59 14.22
N LYS A 403 -18.51 -12.69 15.11
CA LYS A 403 -18.70 -11.24 14.96
C LYS A 403 -17.80 -10.65 13.87
N ILE A 404 -16.57 -11.13 13.72
CA ILE A 404 -15.67 -10.79 12.60
C ILE A 404 -16.30 -11.22 11.28
N ASP A 405 -16.83 -12.43 11.19
CA ASP A 405 -17.53 -12.92 10.00
C ASP A 405 -18.74 -12.04 9.64
N MET A 406 -19.54 -11.68 10.64
CA MET A 406 -20.70 -10.81 10.44
C MET A 406 -20.28 -9.41 9.95
N LEU A 407 -19.29 -8.79 10.60
CA LEU A 407 -18.76 -7.48 10.22
C LEU A 407 -18.10 -7.53 8.83
N THR A 408 -17.46 -8.63 8.47
CA THR A 408 -16.88 -8.82 7.14
C THR A 408 -17.96 -8.86 6.06
N ARG A 409 -19.07 -9.56 6.31
CA ARG A 409 -20.25 -9.56 5.42
C ARG A 409 -20.87 -8.18 5.29
N ASP A 410 -21.00 -7.45 6.40
CA ASP A 410 -21.52 -6.08 6.38
C ASP A 410 -20.59 -5.11 5.65
N ALA A 411 -19.28 -5.24 5.82
CA ALA A 411 -18.29 -4.46 5.08
C ALA A 411 -18.39 -4.72 3.57
N MET A 412 -18.50 -5.99 3.16
CA MET A 412 -18.73 -6.35 1.75
C MET A 412 -20.05 -5.76 1.21
N ARG A 413 -21.12 -5.78 2.01
CA ARG A 413 -22.42 -5.19 1.65
C ARG A 413 -22.28 -3.68 1.45
N LEU A 414 -21.69 -2.98 2.41
CA LEU A 414 -21.48 -1.53 2.35
C LEU A 414 -20.55 -1.12 1.20
N GLU A 415 -19.51 -1.90 0.92
CA GLU A 415 -18.62 -1.68 -0.23
C GLU A 415 -19.39 -1.80 -1.56
N ASN A 416 -20.29 -2.78 -1.68
CA ASN A 416 -21.16 -2.95 -2.84
C ASN A 416 -22.19 -1.82 -2.98
N GLU A 417 -22.79 -1.38 -1.87
CA GLU A 417 -23.69 -0.23 -1.83
C GLU A 417 -22.95 1.06 -2.23
N LYS A 418 -21.75 1.28 -1.69
CA LYS A 418 -20.87 2.39 -2.06
C LYS A 418 -20.57 2.37 -3.56
N ARG A 419 -20.14 1.24 -4.12
CA ARG A 419 -19.91 1.10 -5.58
C ARG A 419 -21.17 1.40 -6.39
N ALA A 420 -22.35 1.02 -5.91
CA ALA A 420 -23.61 1.32 -6.58
C ALA A 420 -23.94 2.83 -6.55
N VAL A 421 -23.67 3.50 -5.42
CA VAL A 421 -23.84 4.95 -5.28
C VAL A 421 -22.83 5.71 -6.13
N GLU A 422 -21.56 5.28 -6.13
CA GLU A 422 -20.50 5.87 -6.97
C GLU A 422 -20.84 5.77 -8.45
N ARG A 423 -21.33 4.62 -8.93
CA ARG A 423 -21.82 4.47 -10.31
C ARG A 423 -23.00 5.38 -10.63
N LYS A 424 -23.93 5.58 -9.69
CA LYS A 424 -25.05 6.51 -9.86
C LYS A 424 -24.55 7.95 -9.93
N LEU A 425 -23.59 8.32 -9.08
CA LEU A 425 -22.98 9.64 -9.08
C LEU A 425 -22.27 9.91 -10.40
N GLU A 426 -21.44 8.97 -10.89
CA GLU A 426 -20.80 9.06 -12.21
C GLU A 426 -21.83 9.24 -13.33
N MET A 427 -22.91 8.47 -13.31
CA MET A 427 -23.99 8.60 -14.31
C MET A 427 -24.65 9.97 -14.26
N THR A 428 -24.98 10.49 -13.07
CA THR A 428 -25.57 11.82 -12.90
C THR A 428 -24.60 12.93 -13.30
N GLU A 429 -23.31 12.79 -12.98
CA GLU A 429 -22.27 13.74 -13.41
C GLU A 429 -22.13 13.74 -14.94
N LEU A 430 -22.17 12.57 -15.59
CA LEU A 430 -22.15 12.45 -17.04
C LEU A 430 -23.38 13.08 -17.69
N GLU A 431 -24.57 12.87 -17.12
CA GLU A 431 -25.83 13.49 -17.55
C GLU A 431 -25.77 15.01 -17.41
N GLN A 432 -25.24 15.53 -16.29
CA GLN A 432 -25.07 16.96 -16.04
C GLN A 432 -24.07 17.58 -17.03
N LEU A 433 -22.96 16.89 -17.31
CA LEU A 433 -21.95 17.34 -18.27
C LEU A 433 -22.52 17.39 -19.69
N ASN A 434 -23.30 16.37 -20.07
CA ASN A 434 -24.01 16.32 -21.34
C ASN A 434 -25.07 17.42 -21.45
N ALA A 435 -25.85 17.68 -20.39
CA ALA A 435 -26.84 18.76 -20.38
C ALA A 435 -26.19 20.15 -20.48
N ASN A 436 -25.04 20.36 -19.83
CA ASN A 436 -24.26 21.58 -19.93
C ASN A 436 -23.63 21.77 -21.32
N ALA A 437 -23.09 20.70 -21.91
CA ALA A 437 -22.59 20.71 -23.28
C ALA A 437 -23.71 21.02 -24.29
N LEU A 438 -24.89 20.39 -24.12
CA LEU A 438 -26.07 20.65 -24.95
C LEU A 438 -26.57 22.09 -24.83
N ASN A 439 -26.57 22.65 -23.62
CA ASN A 439 -26.92 24.06 -23.38
C ASN A 439 -25.88 25.03 -23.97
N GLY A 440 -24.59 24.67 -23.93
CA GLY A 440 -23.52 25.41 -24.62
C GLY A 440 -23.73 25.43 -26.13
N ILE A 441 -24.01 24.26 -26.72
CA ILE A 441 -24.34 24.10 -28.16
C ILE A 441 -25.60 24.90 -28.53
N ARG A 442 -26.65 24.85 -27.70
CA ARG A 442 -27.91 25.55 -27.96
C ARG A 442 -27.78 27.08 -27.90
N LYS A 443 -26.92 27.62 -27.02
CA LYS A 443 -26.57 29.05 -26.99
C LYS A 443 -25.66 29.46 -28.15
N ALA A 444 -24.79 28.57 -28.59
CA ALA A 444 -23.88 28.77 -29.71
C ALA A 444 -24.60 28.80 -31.07
N LEU A 445 -25.67 28.01 -31.25
CA LEU A 445 -26.41 27.90 -32.50
C LEU A 445 -27.50 28.98 -32.72
N THR A 446 -27.72 29.90 -31.78
CA THR A 446 -28.74 30.96 -31.93
C THR A 446 -28.32 32.10 -32.87
N VAL A 447 -27.03 32.19 -33.23
CA VAL A 447 -26.49 33.21 -34.15
C VAL A 447 -25.55 32.52 -35.13
N VAL A 448 -25.80 32.66 -36.42
CA VAL A 448 -24.91 32.16 -37.47
C VAL A 448 -23.72 33.12 -37.59
N PRO A 449 -22.46 32.68 -37.42
CA PRO A 449 -21.31 33.56 -37.54
C PRO A 449 -21.19 34.15 -38.95
N GLU A 450 -21.11 35.48 -39.05
CA GLU A 450 -21.01 36.23 -40.31
C GLU A 450 -19.57 36.61 -40.66
N ASN A 451 -18.64 36.44 -39.72
CA ASN A 451 -17.22 36.72 -39.92
C ASN A 451 -16.33 35.84 -39.02
N LEU A 452 -15.03 35.81 -39.30
CA LEU A 452 -14.08 34.97 -38.59
C LEU A 452 -13.96 35.34 -37.10
N THR A 453 -14.22 36.58 -36.70
CA THR A 453 -14.19 36.98 -35.28
C THR A 453 -15.33 36.31 -34.52
N GLN A 454 -16.56 36.33 -35.06
CA GLN A 454 -17.70 35.63 -34.47
C GLN A 454 -17.49 34.11 -34.47
N LEU A 455 -16.79 33.58 -35.47
CA LEU A 455 -16.46 32.16 -35.54
C LEU A 455 -15.47 31.73 -34.44
N LEU A 456 -14.51 32.60 -34.11
CA LEU A 456 -13.61 32.41 -32.96
C LEU A 456 -14.40 32.46 -31.64
N ASP A 457 -15.33 33.41 -31.49
CA ASP A 457 -16.19 33.47 -30.29
C ASP A 457 -17.03 32.20 -30.12
N LEU A 458 -17.58 31.69 -31.23
CA LEU A 458 -18.31 30.42 -31.27
C LEU A 458 -17.42 29.24 -30.84
N ALA A 459 -16.21 29.12 -31.40
CA ALA A 459 -15.26 28.07 -31.03
C ALA A 459 -14.88 28.15 -29.54
N LYS A 460 -14.63 29.36 -29.03
CA LYS A 460 -14.30 29.60 -27.62
C LYS A 460 -15.44 29.19 -26.69
N ALA A 461 -16.69 29.43 -27.09
CA ALA A 461 -17.87 29.05 -26.32
C ALA A 461 -18.12 27.54 -26.31
N LEU A 462 -17.85 26.86 -27.44
CA LEU A 462 -18.05 25.42 -27.59
C LEU A 462 -16.94 24.57 -26.96
N TYR A 463 -15.71 25.08 -26.92
CA TYR A 463 -14.54 24.33 -26.46
C TYR A 463 -13.70 25.08 -25.39
N PRO A 464 -14.33 25.62 -24.31
CA PRO A 464 -13.63 26.45 -23.32
C PRO A 464 -12.52 25.72 -22.55
N ASP A 465 -12.64 24.40 -22.44
CA ASP A 465 -11.68 23.55 -21.74
C ASP A 465 -10.52 23.12 -22.64
N ARG A 466 -10.62 23.30 -23.95
CA ARG A 466 -9.63 22.78 -24.92
C ARG A 466 -8.85 23.85 -25.65
N ILE A 467 -9.45 25.01 -25.90
CA ILE A 467 -8.80 26.09 -26.64
C ILE A 467 -8.82 27.41 -25.89
N VAL A 468 -7.80 28.24 -26.14
CA VAL A 468 -7.74 29.63 -25.70
C VAL A 468 -7.48 30.50 -26.92
N ILE A 469 -8.23 31.59 -27.08
CA ILE A 469 -8.06 32.51 -28.22
C ILE A 469 -7.49 33.82 -27.72
N LEU A 470 -6.30 34.19 -28.19
CA LEU A 470 -5.62 35.41 -27.79
C LEU A 470 -6.19 36.65 -28.52
N PRO A 471 -6.06 37.86 -27.93
CA PRO A 471 -6.46 39.11 -28.58
C PRO A 471 -5.85 39.29 -29.98
N ASP A 472 -4.62 38.83 -30.18
CA ASP A 472 -3.94 38.84 -31.48
C ASP A 472 -4.64 38.04 -32.58
N ALA A 473 -5.24 36.90 -32.22
CA ALA A 473 -6.00 36.09 -33.17
C ALA A 473 -7.28 36.80 -33.63
N TYR A 474 -7.92 37.56 -32.76
CA TYR A 474 -9.04 38.43 -33.15
C TYR A 474 -8.57 39.59 -34.05
N ARG A 475 -7.37 40.15 -33.81
CA ARG A 475 -6.81 41.22 -34.65
C ARG A 475 -6.53 40.74 -36.08
N SER A 476 -5.99 39.53 -36.25
CA SER A 476 -5.80 38.94 -37.57
C SER A 476 -7.12 38.57 -38.23
N ALA A 477 -8.07 38.05 -37.46
CA ALA A 477 -9.37 37.60 -37.97
C ALA A 477 -10.21 38.74 -38.56
N LYS A 478 -10.13 39.95 -37.99
CA LYS A 478 -10.82 41.14 -38.51
C LYS A 478 -10.43 41.54 -39.93
N LYS A 479 -9.22 41.17 -40.37
CA LYS A 479 -8.69 41.53 -41.69
C LYS A 479 -8.91 40.44 -42.73
N PHE A 480 -9.41 39.28 -42.32
CA PHE A 480 -9.57 38.13 -43.19
C PHE A 480 -10.91 38.19 -43.92
N ASP A 481 -10.86 38.12 -45.24
CA ASP A 481 -12.04 38.08 -46.13
C ASP A 481 -12.04 36.73 -46.86
N GLY A 482 -12.73 35.75 -46.28
CA GLY A 482 -12.70 34.35 -46.74
C GLY A 482 -13.97 33.56 -46.40
N ILE A 483 -13.99 32.27 -46.78
CA ILE A 483 -15.18 31.41 -46.69
C ILE A 483 -15.21 30.65 -45.37
N LEU A 484 -15.97 31.18 -44.41
CA LEU A 484 -16.03 30.74 -43.00
C LEU A 484 -16.23 29.23 -42.78
N THR A 485 -16.79 28.51 -43.76
CA THR A 485 -16.97 27.05 -43.68
C THR A 485 -15.64 26.32 -43.48
N GLU A 486 -14.60 26.68 -44.24
CA GLU A 486 -13.29 26.02 -44.12
C GLU A 486 -12.62 26.41 -42.79
N GLU A 487 -12.68 27.69 -42.40
CA GLU A 487 -12.10 28.12 -41.14
C GLU A 487 -12.79 27.48 -39.93
N TRP A 488 -14.09 27.20 -40.03
CA TRP A 488 -14.84 26.49 -38.99
C TRP A 488 -14.36 25.05 -38.85
N GLU A 489 -14.22 24.34 -39.97
CA GLU A 489 -13.69 22.97 -39.97
C GLU A 489 -12.30 22.90 -39.34
N ILE A 490 -11.43 23.87 -39.63
CA ILE A 490 -10.09 23.95 -39.03
C ILE A 490 -10.18 24.21 -37.53
N LEU A 491 -11.03 25.14 -37.07
CA LEU A 491 -11.22 25.41 -35.64
C LEU A 491 -11.75 24.19 -34.88
N VAL A 492 -12.71 23.46 -35.45
CA VAL A 492 -13.22 22.20 -34.88
C VAL A 492 -12.12 21.14 -34.88
N ALA A 493 -11.36 20.99 -35.97
CA ALA A 493 -10.27 20.03 -36.06
C ALA A 493 -9.17 20.32 -35.02
N VAL A 494 -8.88 21.59 -34.73
CA VAL A 494 -7.97 22.00 -33.64
C VAL A 494 -8.52 21.58 -32.29
N ALA A 495 -9.77 21.97 -31.97
CA ALA A 495 -10.35 21.73 -30.66
C ALA A 495 -10.65 20.25 -30.37
N THR A 496 -10.80 19.43 -31.41
CA THR A 496 -11.10 18.00 -31.29
C THR A 496 -9.86 17.15 -31.59
N THR A 497 -9.54 17.02 -32.87
CA THR A 497 -8.54 16.06 -33.36
C THR A 497 -7.12 16.42 -32.94
N LEU A 498 -6.71 17.69 -33.07
CA LEU A 498 -5.36 18.10 -32.65
C LEU A 498 -5.22 18.02 -31.14
N TRP A 499 -6.25 18.42 -30.40
CA TRP A 499 -6.25 18.35 -28.94
C TRP A 499 -6.11 16.90 -28.45
N ASP A 500 -6.92 15.98 -28.96
CA ASP A 500 -6.85 14.56 -28.57
C ASP A 500 -5.48 13.95 -28.96
N LEU A 501 -4.94 14.27 -30.13
CA LEU A 501 -3.60 13.85 -30.55
C LEU A 501 -2.48 14.40 -29.65
N CYS A 502 -2.67 15.58 -29.07
CA CYS A 502 -1.68 16.18 -28.18
C CYS A 502 -1.76 15.63 -26.75
N PHE A 503 -2.97 15.40 -26.23
CA PHE A 503 -3.17 15.23 -24.78
C PHE A 503 -3.75 13.87 -24.37
N LYS A 504 -4.41 13.13 -25.27
CA LYS A 504 -4.93 11.77 -24.98
C LYS A 504 -4.12 10.66 -25.62
N GLU A 505 -3.48 10.93 -26.75
CA GLU A 505 -2.78 9.92 -27.53
C GLU A 505 -1.26 10.14 -27.48
N THR A 506 -0.50 9.04 -27.52
CA THR A 506 0.97 9.04 -27.59
C THR A 506 1.45 9.17 -29.05
N VAL A 507 1.26 10.35 -29.66
CA VAL A 507 1.61 10.60 -31.08
C VAL A 507 2.51 11.84 -31.22
N ASN A 508 3.76 11.79 -30.75
CA ASN A 508 4.66 12.95 -30.83
C ASN A 508 5.39 13.09 -32.19
N ASP A 509 5.93 12.01 -32.76
CA ASP A 509 6.78 12.11 -33.97
C ASP A 509 5.99 12.15 -35.28
N ARG A 510 4.71 11.76 -35.23
CA ARG A 510 3.81 11.68 -36.41
C ARG A 510 2.65 12.66 -36.35
N LEU A 511 2.69 13.64 -35.44
CA LEU A 511 1.57 14.56 -35.19
C LEU A 511 1.02 15.21 -36.47
N GLY A 512 1.91 15.75 -37.31
CA GLY A 512 1.50 16.39 -38.56
C GLY A 512 0.89 15.43 -39.59
N SER A 513 1.45 14.23 -39.73
CA SER A 513 0.93 13.21 -40.65
C SER A 513 -0.40 12.62 -40.20
N GLU A 514 -0.56 12.35 -38.89
CA GLU A 514 -1.82 11.83 -38.35
C GLU A 514 -2.93 12.89 -38.35
N PHE A 515 -2.60 14.14 -38.02
CA PHE A 515 -3.54 15.24 -38.15
C PHE A 515 -4.03 15.40 -39.60
N LYS A 516 -3.12 15.37 -40.57
CA LYS A 516 -3.48 15.43 -42.01
C LYS A 516 -4.31 14.23 -42.45
N LYS A 517 -3.98 13.02 -41.98
CA LYS A 517 -4.73 11.80 -42.30
C LYS A 517 -6.17 11.85 -41.78
N ARG A 518 -6.39 12.38 -40.57
CA ARG A 518 -7.73 12.43 -39.94
C ARG A 518 -8.60 13.60 -40.40
N THR A 519 -7.98 14.74 -40.72
CA THR A 519 -8.72 16.00 -40.98
C THR A 519 -8.59 16.49 -42.42
N GLY A 520 -7.62 15.97 -43.18
CA GLY A 520 -7.25 16.47 -44.50
C GLY A 520 -6.48 17.79 -44.49
N TYR A 521 -6.24 18.41 -43.33
CA TYR A 521 -5.53 19.69 -43.20
C TYR A 521 -4.06 19.49 -42.87
N GLU A 522 -3.19 20.31 -43.47
CA GLU A 522 -1.76 20.21 -43.23
C GLU A 522 -1.35 21.00 -42.00
N LEU A 523 -0.70 20.32 -41.05
CA LEU A 523 -0.09 20.93 -39.86
C LEU A 523 1.41 21.08 -40.07
N ALA A 524 1.89 22.32 -40.08
CA ALA A 524 3.30 22.65 -40.07
C ALA A 524 3.78 22.82 -38.62
N ARG A 525 4.88 22.15 -38.25
CA ARG A 525 5.47 22.23 -36.89
C ARG A 525 6.26 23.53 -36.64
N GLY A 526 6.44 24.35 -37.66
CA GLY A 526 7.18 25.60 -37.61
C GLY A 526 7.30 26.24 -38.99
N GLU A 527 8.05 27.33 -39.06
CA GLU A 527 8.34 28.06 -40.30
C GLU A 527 9.46 27.38 -41.12
N SER A 528 9.60 27.77 -42.39
CA SER A 528 10.70 27.28 -43.23
C SER A 528 12.07 27.72 -42.68
N GLY A 529 13.12 26.92 -42.91
CA GLY A 529 14.48 27.21 -42.41
C GLY A 529 14.99 28.61 -42.79
N THR A 530 14.64 29.09 -43.99
CA THR A 530 14.97 30.44 -44.46
C THR A 530 14.26 31.55 -43.67
N THR A 531 13.02 31.30 -43.23
CA THR A 531 12.24 32.24 -42.39
C THR A 531 12.73 32.21 -40.94
N CYS A 532 13.06 31.03 -40.41
CA CYS A 532 13.64 30.87 -39.07
C CYS A 532 14.97 31.61 -38.90
N ALA A 533 15.75 31.76 -39.98
CA ALA A 533 17.02 32.49 -39.98
C ALA A 533 16.86 34.02 -39.91
N MET A 534 15.64 34.57 -40.00
CA MET A 534 15.37 36.01 -39.99
C MET A 534 14.69 36.46 -38.67
N PRO A 535 15.43 37.07 -37.72
CA PRO A 535 14.90 37.41 -36.39
C PRO A 535 13.66 38.31 -36.41
N ASN A 536 13.59 39.26 -37.36
CA ASN A 536 12.44 40.17 -37.48
C ASN A 536 11.15 39.44 -37.88
N LEU A 537 11.23 38.37 -38.66
CA LEU A 537 10.07 37.55 -39.04
C LEU A 537 9.64 36.62 -37.90
N MET A 538 10.60 36.10 -37.13
CA MET A 538 10.32 35.26 -35.95
C MET A 538 9.69 36.05 -34.80
N LYS A 539 9.99 37.35 -34.66
CA LYS A 539 9.28 38.23 -33.72
C LYS A 539 7.77 38.25 -33.96
N LEU A 540 7.31 38.14 -35.22
CA LEU A 540 5.89 38.10 -35.54
C LEU A 540 5.19 36.83 -35.03
N ARG A 541 5.94 35.77 -34.69
CA ARG A 541 5.44 34.49 -34.15
C ARG A 541 5.53 34.42 -32.62
N LYS A 542 5.92 35.50 -31.95
CA LYS A 542 5.90 35.59 -30.49
C LYS A 542 4.58 36.19 -30.00
N ARG A 543 4.01 35.64 -28.92
CA ARG A 543 2.80 36.17 -28.27
C ARG A 543 2.99 36.18 -26.75
N MET A 544 2.26 37.06 -26.07
CA MET A 544 2.19 37.04 -24.60
C MET A 544 0.99 36.22 -24.17
N TYR A 545 1.21 35.24 -23.29
CA TYR A 545 0.17 34.42 -22.70
C TYR A 545 0.55 34.08 -21.26
N LYS A 546 -0.35 34.35 -20.30
CA LYS A 546 -0.12 34.19 -18.85
C LYS A 546 1.19 34.81 -18.35
N GLY A 547 1.55 35.99 -18.87
CA GLY A 547 2.77 36.71 -18.49
C GLY A 547 4.08 36.14 -19.06
N LYS A 548 4.00 35.10 -19.92
CA LYS A 548 5.16 34.50 -20.60
C LYS A 548 5.09 34.76 -22.11
N GLU A 549 6.25 34.92 -22.73
CA GLU A 549 6.36 34.95 -24.19
C GLU A 549 6.33 33.50 -24.73
N ILE A 550 5.39 33.21 -25.62
CA ILE A 550 5.18 31.90 -26.26
C ILE A 550 5.47 31.98 -27.76
N ASP A 551 5.82 30.84 -28.35
CA ASP A 551 6.06 30.69 -29.79
C ASP A 551 4.87 30.02 -30.48
N ILE A 552 4.26 30.72 -31.42
CA ILE A 552 3.12 30.25 -32.23
C ILE A 552 3.53 29.88 -33.67
N SER A 553 4.80 29.55 -33.90
CA SER A 553 5.27 29.10 -35.23
C SER A 553 4.50 27.89 -35.78
N PRO A 554 4.07 26.90 -34.97
CA PRO A 554 3.21 25.83 -35.47
C PRO A 554 1.89 26.38 -36.01
N HIS A 555 1.47 25.87 -37.18
CA HIS A 555 0.26 26.36 -37.82
C HIS A 555 -0.42 25.34 -38.71
N ILE A 556 -1.72 25.50 -38.92
CA ILE A 556 -2.52 24.72 -39.85
C ILE A 556 -2.77 25.53 -41.12
N LYS A 557 -2.69 24.87 -42.27
CA LYS A 557 -2.89 25.45 -43.59
C LYS A 557 -4.31 25.17 -44.10
N GLY A 558 -5.04 26.23 -44.46
CA GLY A 558 -6.24 26.11 -45.29
C GLY A 558 -5.92 25.62 -46.70
N ARG A 559 -6.87 24.94 -47.33
CA ARG A 559 -6.79 24.38 -48.68
C ARG A 559 -6.93 25.47 -49.74
N ASN A 560 -7.67 26.54 -49.46
CA ASN A 560 -7.83 27.62 -50.42
C ASN A 560 -6.53 28.41 -50.61
N ILE A 561 -5.88 28.18 -51.76
CA ILE A 561 -4.62 28.83 -52.16
C ILE A 561 -4.79 30.35 -52.34
N LYS A 562 -5.98 30.84 -52.70
CA LYS A 562 -6.23 32.28 -52.93
C LYS A 562 -6.41 33.08 -51.64
N ALA A 563 -7.00 32.49 -50.61
CA ALA A 563 -7.20 33.13 -49.29
C ALA A 563 -6.03 32.88 -48.32
N ALA A 564 -5.24 31.82 -48.56
CA ALA A 564 -4.05 31.45 -47.81
C ALA A 564 -4.24 31.45 -46.27
N PHE A 565 -5.38 30.97 -45.78
CA PHE A 565 -5.69 30.95 -44.36
C PHE A 565 -4.64 30.16 -43.56
N ARG A 566 -4.22 30.73 -42.43
CA ARG A 566 -3.31 30.14 -41.46
C ARG A 566 -3.86 30.32 -40.05
N LEU A 567 -3.88 29.21 -39.31
CA LEU A 567 -4.18 29.21 -37.89
C LEU A 567 -2.91 28.82 -37.12
N HIS A 568 -2.29 29.80 -36.48
CA HIS A 568 -1.08 29.62 -35.69
C HIS A 568 -1.42 29.43 -34.22
N PHE A 569 -0.71 28.49 -33.58
CA PHE A 569 -1.03 28.08 -32.23
C PHE A 569 0.21 27.66 -31.43
N TYR A 570 0.01 27.61 -30.12
CA TYR A 570 0.93 27.08 -29.12
C TYR A 570 0.22 25.99 -28.32
N ILE A 571 0.95 24.95 -27.90
CA ILE A 571 0.41 23.86 -27.08
C ILE A 571 0.81 24.11 -25.63
N ASP A 572 -0.16 24.51 -24.81
CA ASP A 572 0.00 24.66 -23.36
C ASP A 572 -0.13 23.27 -22.71
N ARG A 573 1.03 22.68 -22.37
CA ARG A 573 1.12 21.35 -21.78
C ARG A 573 0.73 21.31 -20.31
N ASP A 574 0.82 22.44 -19.61
CA ASP A 574 0.55 22.50 -18.17
C ASP A 574 -0.96 22.48 -17.90
N GLU A 575 -1.75 23.09 -18.80
CA GLU A 575 -3.20 23.25 -18.65
C GLU A 575 -3.99 22.46 -19.69
N GLU A 576 -3.28 21.69 -20.50
CA GLU A 576 -3.82 20.88 -21.59
C GLU A 576 -4.70 21.70 -22.55
N LYS A 577 -4.21 22.85 -23.04
CA LYS A 577 -4.95 23.71 -23.98
C LYS A 577 -4.16 24.04 -25.24
N ILE A 578 -4.89 24.26 -26.34
CA ILE A 578 -4.33 24.84 -27.57
C ILE A 578 -4.59 26.33 -27.58
N VAL A 579 -3.53 27.12 -27.53
CA VAL A 579 -3.56 28.58 -27.50
C VAL A 579 -3.44 29.12 -28.93
N ILE A 580 -4.51 29.70 -29.46
CA ILE A 580 -4.59 30.26 -30.81
C ILE A 580 -4.09 31.71 -30.76
N GLY A 581 -2.97 31.99 -31.45
CA GLY A 581 -2.31 33.29 -31.44
C GLY A 581 -2.42 34.08 -32.75
N HIS A 582 -2.88 33.44 -33.83
CA HIS A 582 -3.27 34.08 -35.09
C HIS A 582 -4.25 33.18 -35.86
N ALA A 583 -5.27 33.80 -36.44
CA ALA A 583 -6.22 33.17 -37.35
C ALA A 583 -6.56 34.18 -38.45
N GLY A 584 -6.17 33.91 -39.68
CA GLY A 584 -6.39 34.80 -40.82
C GLY A 584 -5.39 34.55 -41.93
N GLU A 585 -5.09 35.58 -42.72
CA GLU A 585 -4.13 35.49 -43.83
C GLU A 585 -2.74 35.04 -43.36
N HIS A 586 -1.96 34.52 -44.29
CA HIS A 586 -0.57 34.12 -44.05
C HIS A 586 0.28 35.28 -43.52
N MET A 587 1.08 35.05 -42.47
CA MET A 587 2.04 36.03 -41.97
C MET A 587 3.23 36.20 -42.92
N ASP A 588 3.95 37.33 -42.83
CA ASP A 588 5.14 37.57 -43.66
C ASP A 588 6.21 36.49 -43.47
N THR A 589 6.75 35.97 -44.57
CA THR A 589 7.86 35.00 -44.59
C THR A 589 8.96 35.49 -45.54
N ALA A 590 10.08 34.77 -45.61
CA ALA A 590 11.20 35.15 -46.47
C ALA A 590 10.85 35.26 -47.98
N GLY A 591 9.74 34.63 -48.40
CA GLY A 591 9.23 34.69 -49.78
C GLY A 591 8.15 35.75 -50.02
N THR A 592 7.70 36.48 -48.99
CA THR A 592 6.72 37.55 -49.16
C THR A 592 7.40 38.73 -49.88
N PRO A 593 6.90 39.21 -51.04
CA PRO A 593 7.46 40.37 -51.72
C PRO A 593 7.46 41.57 -50.76
N ARG A 594 8.60 42.28 -50.64
CA ARG A 594 8.65 43.54 -49.89
C ARG A 594 7.65 44.50 -50.52
N ARG A 595 6.60 44.85 -49.76
CA ARG A 595 5.68 45.94 -50.11
C ARG A 595 6.36 47.29 -49.93
#